data_AF-A0A914AU61-F1
#
_entry.id   AF-A0A914AU61-F1
#
_cell.length_a   1.000
_cell.length_b   1.000
_cell.length_c   1.000
_cell.angle_alpha   90.00
_cell.angle_beta   90.00
_cell.angle_gamma   90.00
#
_symmetry.space_group_name_H-M   'P 1'
#
loop_
_entity.id
_entity.type
_entity.pdbx_description
1 polymer ?
#
loop_
_entity_poly.entity_id
_entity_poly.type
_entity_poly.pdbx_seq_one_letter_code
_entity_poly.pdbx_strand_id
1 'polypeptide(L)'
;MFPVLILCLMLVSRVEGTWGTKNRDPSDGVMGFSYINMTCNEAGDVCQNCLVTRLFGQVFLAVQEYTKEPYKFEAKVSEGRQSRDWFFSQDEPEEKYRWCDSFDSEASWEYDKPWGYTYCIENIFSGIAVPAGCAKPLAVLTYDIHYSDEELHGEQVLFCLT
;
A
#
# COMPACT_ATOMS: atom_id res chain seq x y z
N MET A 1 -34.12 31.57 -22.78
CA MET A 1 -33.67 31.73 -21.37
C MET A 1 -33.42 30.40 -20.67
N PHE A 2 -34.18 29.34 -20.94
CA PHE A 2 -33.91 27.98 -20.42
C PHE A 2 -32.51 27.38 -20.69
N PRO A 3 -31.91 27.51 -21.89
CA PRO A 3 -30.63 26.82 -22.18
C PRO A 3 -29.44 27.41 -21.41
N VAL A 4 -29.48 28.70 -21.08
CA VAL A 4 -28.42 29.37 -20.29
C VAL A 4 -28.46 28.91 -18.84
N LEU A 5 -29.67 28.65 -18.32
CA LEU A 5 -29.87 28.18 -16.94
C LEU A 5 -29.33 26.75 -16.74
N ILE A 6 -29.48 25.89 -17.75
CA ILE A 6 -28.91 24.53 -17.76
C ILE A 6 -27.37 24.59 -17.85
N LEU A 7 -26.81 25.50 -18.66
CA LEU A 7 -25.36 25.68 -18.76
C LEU A 7 -24.76 26.18 -17.45
N CYS A 8 -25.42 27.12 -16.77
CA CYS A 8 -25.01 27.59 -15.44
C CYS A 8 -25.15 26.50 -14.37
N LEU A 9 -26.18 25.65 -14.42
CA LEU A 9 -26.30 24.51 -13.51
C LEU A 9 -25.17 23.50 -13.70
N MET A 10 -24.76 23.22 -14.95
CA MET A 10 -23.63 22.33 -15.23
C MET A 10 -22.27 22.92 -14.83
N LEU A 11 -22.10 24.25 -14.92
CA LEU A 11 -20.87 24.94 -14.51
C LEU A 11 -20.75 25.12 -12.98
N VAL A 12 -21.87 25.05 -12.25
CA VAL A 12 -21.92 25.17 -10.77
C VAL A 12 -21.98 23.80 -10.09
N SER A 13 -22.43 22.75 -10.77
CA SER A 13 -22.17 21.38 -10.37
C SER A 13 -20.67 21.11 -10.53
N ARG A 14 -19.90 21.43 -9.49
CA ARG A 14 -18.63 20.76 -9.28
C ARG A 14 -18.94 19.27 -9.31
N VAL A 15 -18.50 18.59 -10.36
CA VAL A 15 -18.26 17.15 -10.28
C VAL A 15 -17.06 17.03 -9.35
N GLU A 16 -17.33 17.13 -8.05
CA GLU A 16 -16.44 16.60 -7.04
C GLU A 16 -16.49 15.09 -7.29
N GLY A 17 -15.52 14.58 -8.06
CA GLY A 17 -15.25 13.15 -8.06
C GLY A 17 -15.16 12.73 -6.60
N THR A 18 -16.01 11.79 -6.20
CA THR A 18 -16.19 11.32 -4.82
C THR A 18 -14.96 10.60 -4.25
N TRP A 19 -13.79 10.78 -4.84
CA TRP A 19 -12.49 10.48 -4.24
C TRP A 19 -12.06 11.66 -3.37
N GLY A 20 -12.94 12.04 -2.44
CA GLY A 20 -12.56 12.96 -1.39
C GLY A 20 -11.43 12.30 -0.61
N THR A 21 -10.27 12.97 -0.56
CA THR A 21 -9.11 12.68 0.28
C THR A 21 -9.42 12.82 1.77
N LYS A 22 -10.53 12.25 2.21
CA LYS A 22 -10.78 11.97 3.61
C LYS A 22 -10.01 10.69 3.88
N ASN A 23 -8.85 10.84 4.51
CA ASN A 23 -8.30 9.82 5.39
C ASN A 23 -9.45 9.35 6.31
N ARG A 24 -10.23 8.35 5.86
CA ARG A 24 -11.13 7.60 6.72
C ARG A 24 -10.22 6.80 7.64
N ASP A 25 -10.59 6.74 8.91
CA ASP A 25 -9.86 5.96 9.90
C ASP A 25 -9.76 4.51 9.37
N PRO A 26 -8.56 3.92 9.27
CA PRO A 26 -8.40 2.52 8.86
C PRO A 26 -9.27 1.55 9.68
N SER A 27 -9.74 1.96 10.86
CA SER A 27 -10.70 1.20 11.68
C SER A 27 -12.07 0.97 11.03
N ASP A 28 -12.46 1.79 10.06
CA ASP A 28 -13.76 1.71 9.40
C ASP A 28 -13.75 0.76 8.19
N GLY A 29 -12.56 0.33 7.74
CA GLY A 29 -12.37 -0.65 6.67
C GLY A 29 -12.19 -2.07 7.19
N VAL A 30 -12.41 -3.08 6.34
CA VAL A 30 -12.04 -4.46 6.66
C VAL A 30 -10.53 -4.59 6.45
N MET A 31 -9.76 -4.11 7.43
CA MET A 31 -8.30 -4.16 7.44
C MET A 31 -7.83 -5.40 8.20
N GLY A 32 -7.27 -6.37 7.48
CA GLY A 32 -6.58 -7.49 8.10
C GLY A 32 -5.27 -7.04 8.77
N PHE A 33 -4.82 -7.77 9.78
CA PHE A 33 -3.47 -7.61 10.33
C PHE A 33 -2.74 -8.95 10.34
N SER A 34 -1.57 -9.00 9.73
CA SER A 34 -0.69 -10.16 9.71
C SER A 34 0.76 -9.77 9.99
N TYR A 35 1.59 -10.75 10.31
CA TYR A 35 3.03 -10.54 10.42
C TYR A 35 3.79 -11.61 9.65
N ILE A 36 4.94 -11.23 9.11
CA ILE A 36 5.80 -12.07 8.29
C ILE A 36 7.23 -11.98 8.81
N ASN A 37 7.81 -13.12 9.15
CA ASN A 37 9.23 -13.24 9.39
C ASN A 37 9.97 -13.30 8.05
N MET A 38 10.81 -12.32 7.78
CA MET A 38 11.60 -12.27 6.55
C MET A 38 12.66 -13.37 6.56
N THR A 39 12.95 -13.92 5.38
CA THR A 39 14.02 -14.91 5.23
C THR A 39 15.31 -14.18 4.89
N CYS A 40 16.28 -14.29 5.79
CA CYS A 40 17.60 -13.67 5.62
C CYS A 40 18.61 -14.64 5.00
N ASN A 41 19.62 -14.08 4.32
CA ASN A 41 20.79 -14.85 3.89
C ASN A 41 21.68 -15.27 5.08
N GLU A 42 22.75 -16.02 4.81
CA GLU A 42 23.65 -16.54 5.86
C GLU A 42 24.32 -15.44 6.69
N ALA A 43 24.61 -14.28 6.07
CA ALA A 43 25.21 -13.13 6.74
C ALA A 43 24.20 -12.33 7.58
N GLY A 44 22.89 -12.50 7.34
CA GLY A 44 21.83 -11.72 7.96
C GLY A 44 21.81 -10.25 7.54
N ASP A 45 22.47 -9.89 6.44
CA ASP A 45 22.56 -8.51 5.93
C ASP A 45 21.48 -8.20 4.88
N VAL A 46 20.96 -9.22 4.20
CA VAL A 46 19.84 -9.09 3.26
C VAL A 46 18.73 -10.06 3.67
N CYS A 47 17.55 -9.51 3.90
CA CYS A 47 16.35 -10.24 4.28
C CYS A 47 15.23 -9.97 3.29
N GLN A 48 14.54 -11.00 2.84
CA GLN A 48 13.49 -10.86 1.84
C GLN A 48 12.22 -11.64 2.19
N ASN A 49 11.11 -11.16 1.65
CA ASN A 49 9.84 -11.86 1.56
C ASN A 49 9.35 -11.81 0.10
N CYS A 50 8.89 -12.94 -0.41
CA CYS A 50 8.33 -13.05 -1.76
C CYS A 50 6.92 -13.60 -1.65
N LEU A 51 5.94 -12.85 -2.15
CA LEU A 51 4.54 -13.24 -2.18
C LEU A 51 4.04 -13.24 -3.63
N VAL A 52 3.32 -14.29 -3.99
CA VAL A 52 2.51 -14.30 -5.21
C VAL A 52 1.07 -14.04 -4.80
N THR A 53 0.48 -12.98 -5.34
CA THR A 53 -0.93 -12.67 -5.13
C THR A 53 -1.69 -12.63 -6.45
N ARG A 54 -3.01 -12.76 -6.36
CA ARG A 54 -3.91 -12.64 -7.51
C ARG A 54 -4.91 -11.53 -7.24
N LEU A 55 -4.90 -10.50 -8.08
CA LEU A 55 -5.87 -9.41 -8.02
C LEU A 55 -6.53 -9.32 -9.39
N PHE A 56 -7.87 -9.30 -9.42
CA PHE A 56 -8.67 -9.18 -10.65
C PHE A 56 -8.33 -10.21 -11.74
N GLY A 57 -7.95 -11.43 -11.35
CA GLY A 57 -7.58 -12.50 -12.28
C GLY A 57 -6.15 -12.42 -12.81
N GLN A 58 -5.43 -11.34 -12.55
CA GLN A 58 -4.01 -11.19 -12.84
C GLN A 58 -3.15 -11.75 -11.70
N VAL A 59 -1.91 -12.14 -12.02
CA VAL A 59 -0.94 -12.68 -11.06
C VAL A 59 0.16 -11.63 -10.85
N PHE A 60 0.37 -11.24 -9.60
CA PHE A 60 1.40 -10.31 -9.18
C PHE A 60 2.46 -11.03 -8.37
N LEU A 61 3.72 -10.71 -8.62
CA LEU A 61 4.83 -11.07 -7.76
C LEU A 61 5.25 -9.84 -6.96
N ALA A 62 5.08 -9.89 -5.65
CA ALA A 62 5.53 -8.87 -4.72
C ALA A 62 6.79 -9.37 -3.99
N VAL A 63 7.87 -8.61 -4.09
CA VAL A 63 9.13 -8.86 -3.38
C VAL A 63 9.37 -7.70 -2.43
N GLN A 64 9.60 -7.99 -1.16
CA GLN A 64 10.04 -7.01 -0.16
C GLN A 64 11.43 -7.42 0.31
N GLU A 65 12.38 -6.50 0.21
CA GLU A 65 13.77 -6.73 0.60
C GLU A 65 14.20 -5.66 1.59
N TYR A 66 14.96 -6.09 2.59
CA TYR A 66 15.63 -5.23 3.54
C TYR A 66 17.12 -5.54 3.51
N THR A 67 17.92 -4.50 3.25
CA THR A 67 19.37 -4.52 3.37
C THR A 67 19.76 -3.78 4.64
N LYS A 68 20.65 -4.37 5.43
CA LYS A 68 21.14 -3.79 6.69
C LYS A 68 22.16 -2.68 6.47
N GLU A 69 23.06 -2.82 5.49
CA GLU A 69 24.08 -1.80 5.20
C GLU A 69 24.23 -1.63 3.68
N PRO A 70 23.82 -0.48 3.11
CA PRO A 70 23.07 0.61 3.76
C PRO A 70 21.67 0.16 4.19
N TYR A 71 21.13 0.78 5.25
CA TYR A 71 19.77 0.50 5.71
C TYR A 71 18.79 0.87 4.60
N LYS A 72 18.24 -0.13 3.93
CA LYS A 72 17.39 0.07 2.76
C LYS A 72 16.24 -0.92 2.79
N PHE A 73 15.03 -0.41 2.57
CA PHE A 73 13.86 -1.22 2.30
C PHE A 73 13.45 -1.04 0.84
N GLU A 74 13.22 -2.13 0.12
CA GLU A 74 12.77 -2.14 -1.26
C GLU A 74 11.51 -3.00 -1.38
N ALA A 75 10.52 -2.48 -2.10
CA ALA A 75 9.31 -3.18 -2.46
C ALA A 75 9.17 -3.17 -3.98
N LYS A 76 9.12 -4.35 -4.58
CA LYS A 76 8.92 -4.55 -6.01
C LYS A 76 7.62 -5.30 -6.24
N VAL A 77 6.77 -4.76 -7.11
CA VAL A 77 5.58 -5.46 -7.60
C VAL A 77 5.70 -5.61 -9.10
N SER A 78 5.62 -6.85 -9.58
CA SER A 78 5.74 -7.19 -10.99
C SER A 78 4.48 -7.88 -11.49
N GLU A 79 4.03 -7.47 -12.68
CA GLU A 79 2.84 -7.97 -13.38
C GLU A 79 3.18 -8.14 -14.87
N GLY A 80 3.30 -9.39 -15.32
CA GLY A 80 3.64 -9.68 -16.72
C GLY A 80 4.95 -9.02 -17.18
N ARG A 81 4.85 -7.92 -17.95
CA ARG A 81 5.99 -7.12 -18.44
C ARG A 81 6.19 -5.79 -17.71
N GLN A 82 5.30 -5.41 -16.80
CA GLN A 82 5.39 -4.19 -16.03
C GLN A 82 5.97 -4.51 -14.65
N SER A 83 6.83 -3.64 -14.14
CA SER A 83 7.26 -3.66 -12.75
C SER A 83 7.20 -2.27 -12.16
N ARG A 84 6.78 -2.19 -10.91
CA ARG A 84 6.89 -1.01 -10.07
C ARG A 84 7.84 -1.34 -8.93
N ASP A 85 8.78 -0.44 -8.73
CA ASP A 85 9.84 -0.58 -7.74
C ASP A 85 9.80 0.66 -6.86
N TRP A 86 9.71 0.45 -5.56
CA TRP A 86 9.77 1.48 -4.54
C TRP A 86 10.91 1.15 -3.60
N PHE A 87 11.70 2.15 -3.23
CA PHE A 87 12.76 1.97 -2.25
C PHE A 87 12.85 3.17 -1.33
N PHE A 88 13.31 2.89 -0.13
CA PHE A 88 13.58 3.86 0.90
C PHE A 88 14.89 3.48 1.58
N SER A 89 15.75 4.48 1.80
CA SER A 89 17.04 4.29 2.47
C SER A 89 17.12 5.19 3.69
N GLN A 90 17.83 4.72 4.70
CA GLN A 90 18.08 5.42 5.95
C GLN A 90 19.57 5.48 6.22
N ASP A 91 19.98 6.53 6.91
CA ASP A 91 21.34 6.64 7.42
C ASP A 91 21.48 5.86 8.75
N GLU A 92 20.42 5.84 9.57
CA GLU A 92 20.37 5.17 10.87
C GLU A 92 19.14 4.24 10.97
N PRO A 93 19.26 3.04 11.58
CA PRO A 93 18.15 2.09 11.66
C PRO A 93 17.03 2.51 12.61
N GLU A 94 17.33 3.37 13.60
CA GLU A 94 16.35 3.87 14.56
C GLU A 94 15.58 5.10 14.06
N GLU A 95 16.00 5.69 12.94
CA GLU A 95 15.31 6.84 12.36
C GLU A 95 13.88 6.44 11.99
N LYS A 96 12.89 7.23 12.42
CA LYS A 96 11.49 6.95 12.12
C LYS A 96 11.12 7.43 10.74
N TYR A 97 10.39 6.62 9.99
CA TYR A 97 9.89 6.98 8.67
C TYR A 97 8.45 6.51 8.46
N ARG A 98 7.78 7.22 7.56
CA ARG A 98 6.53 6.82 6.91
C ARG A 98 6.55 7.34 5.49
N TRP A 99 6.47 6.45 4.52
CA TRP A 99 6.36 6.78 3.11
C TRP A 99 5.07 6.19 2.57
N CYS A 100 4.29 6.99 1.84
CA CYS A 100 3.03 6.58 1.26
C CYS A 100 2.97 7.01 -0.21
N ASP A 101 2.40 6.14 -1.04
CA ASP A 101 2.10 6.39 -2.44
C ASP A 101 0.69 5.93 -2.74
N SER A 102 0.06 6.56 -3.71
CA SER A 102 -1.32 6.29 -4.10
C SER A 102 -1.43 6.27 -5.60
N PHE A 103 -2.21 5.33 -6.11
CA PHE A 103 -2.47 5.19 -7.53
C PHE A 103 -3.95 5.05 -7.76
N ASP A 104 -4.45 5.88 -8.68
CA ASP A 104 -5.80 5.82 -9.15
C ASP A 104 -5.83 5.22 -10.57
N SER A 105 -6.73 4.28 -10.79
CA SER A 105 -6.99 3.69 -12.09
C SER A 105 -8.38 4.09 -12.56
N GLU A 106 -8.45 4.63 -13.77
CA GLU A 106 -9.73 4.80 -14.46
C GLU A 106 -10.31 3.44 -14.85
N ALA A 107 -11.64 3.38 -15.02
CA ALA A 107 -12.27 2.21 -15.60
C ALA A 107 -11.65 1.89 -16.97
N SER A 108 -11.28 0.63 -17.17
CA SER A 108 -10.68 0.14 -18.41
C SER A 108 -11.39 -1.12 -18.88
N TRP A 109 -11.07 -1.62 -20.06
CA TRP A 109 -11.59 -2.91 -20.54
C TRP A 109 -11.17 -4.10 -19.66
N GLU A 110 -10.14 -3.90 -18.83
CA GLU A 110 -9.63 -4.89 -17.88
C GLU A 110 -10.26 -4.72 -16.49
N TYR A 111 -10.70 -3.50 -16.17
CA TYR A 111 -11.30 -3.11 -14.90
C TYR A 111 -12.58 -2.32 -15.15
N ASP A 112 -13.73 -3.00 -15.10
CA ASP A 112 -15.05 -2.40 -15.40
C ASP A 112 -15.43 -1.22 -14.47
N LYS A 113 -14.68 -1.02 -13.39
CA LYS A 113 -14.90 0.06 -12.42
C LYS A 113 -13.58 0.74 -12.07
N PRO A 114 -13.61 2.06 -11.83
CA PRO A 114 -12.44 2.75 -11.30
C PRO A 114 -12.10 2.21 -9.92
N TRP A 115 -10.81 2.15 -9.64
CA TRP A 115 -10.27 1.69 -8.36
C TRP A 115 -9.04 2.50 -8.01
N GLY A 116 -8.85 2.76 -6.73
CA GLY A 116 -7.63 3.36 -6.19
C GLY A 116 -6.93 2.37 -5.28
N TYR A 117 -5.61 2.48 -5.16
CA TYR A 117 -4.88 1.83 -4.08
C TYR A 117 -3.94 2.82 -3.39
N THR A 118 -3.88 2.74 -2.08
CA THR A 118 -2.87 3.40 -1.26
C THR A 118 -1.91 2.36 -0.73
N TYR A 119 -0.64 2.71 -0.66
CA TYR A 119 0.43 1.86 -0.16
C TYR A 119 1.33 2.70 0.75
N CYS A 120 1.48 2.30 2.01
CA CYS A 120 2.32 2.97 2.99
C CYS A 120 3.30 2.00 3.65
N ILE A 121 4.58 2.37 3.75
CA ILE A 121 5.58 1.66 4.55
C ILE A 121 6.06 2.59 5.67
N GLU A 122 6.09 2.08 6.90
CA GLU A 122 6.59 2.80 8.06
C GLU A 122 7.28 1.89 9.07
N ASN A 123 8.21 2.42 9.87
CA ASN A 123 8.77 1.73 11.04
C ASN A 123 8.22 2.29 12.37
N ILE A 124 7.02 2.85 12.32
CA ILE A 124 6.34 3.43 13.48
C ILE A 124 5.32 2.40 14.00
N PHE A 125 5.66 1.73 15.10
CA PHE A 125 4.83 0.65 15.67
C PHE A 125 3.87 1.12 16.78
N SER A 126 3.78 2.43 17.04
CA SER A 126 2.88 2.96 18.07
C SER A 126 1.43 2.69 17.70
N GLY A 127 0.72 1.92 18.51
CA GLY A 127 -0.67 1.52 18.26
C GLY A 127 -0.82 0.13 17.64
N ILE A 128 0.28 -0.56 17.34
CA ILE A 128 0.26 -1.93 16.81
C ILE A 128 0.70 -2.91 17.91
N ALA A 129 -0.10 -3.95 18.12
CA ALA A 129 0.26 -5.04 19.02
C ALA A 129 1.25 -5.97 18.29
N VAL A 130 2.55 -5.80 18.56
CA VAL A 130 3.61 -6.65 17.99
C VAL A 130 3.43 -8.09 18.51
N PRO A 131 3.16 -9.08 17.64
CA PRO A 131 2.95 -10.46 18.06
C PRO A 131 4.22 -11.07 18.66
N ALA A 132 4.08 -12.00 19.62
CA ALA A 132 5.24 -12.66 20.26
C ALA A 132 6.15 -13.43 19.28
N GLY A 133 5.65 -13.80 18.10
CA GLY A 133 6.42 -14.43 17.03
C GLY A 133 7.28 -13.48 16.20
N CYS A 134 7.20 -12.17 16.45
CA CYS A 134 7.98 -11.12 15.80
C CYS A 134 9.08 -10.63 16.76
N ALA A 135 10.28 -11.21 16.67
CA ALA A 135 11.37 -10.90 17.61
C ALA A 135 11.88 -9.45 17.44
N LYS A 136 12.06 -9.03 16.19
CA LYS A 136 12.50 -7.67 15.85
C LYS A 136 11.60 -7.08 14.76
N PRO A 137 10.64 -6.20 15.10
CA PRO A 137 9.80 -5.53 14.11
C PRO A 137 10.67 -4.63 13.24
N LEU A 138 10.42 -4.66 11.94
CA LEU A 138 11.21 -3.94 10.94
C LEU A 138 10.41 -2.82 10.29
N ALA A 139 9.28 -3.16 9.68
CA ALA A 139 8.43 -2.24 8.96
C ALA A 139 7.00 -2.75 8.92
N VAL A 140 6.04 -1.84 8.91
CA VAL A 140 4.63 -2.13 8.66
C VAL A 140 4.33 -1.65 7.27
N LEU A 141 3.84 -2.56 6.45
CA LEU A 141 3.22 -2.24 5.19
C LEU A 141 1.71 -2.15 5.42
N THR A 142 1.11 -1.01 5.12
CA THR A 142 -0.34 -0.87 4.97
C THR A 142 -0.66 -0.71 3.50
N TYR A 143 -1.58 -1.52 2.98
CA TYR A 143 -2.21 -1.22 1.70
C TYR A 143 -3.72 -1.26 1.84
N ASP A 144 -4.38 -0.36 1.14
CA ASP A 144 -5.83 -0.31 1.02
C ASP A 144 -6.22 -0.12 -0.44
N ILE A 145 -7.36 -0.68 -0.80
CA ILE A 145 -7.96 -0.61 -2.12
C ILE A 145 -9.32 0.02 -1.94
N HIS A 146 -9.53 1.10 -2.67
CA HIS A 146 -10.76 1.85 -2.71
C HIS A 146 -11.54 1.41 -3.95
N TYR A 147 -12.65 0.72 -3.74
CA TYR A 147 -13.55 0.34 -4.82
C TYR A 147 -14.68 1.36 -4.98
N SER A 148 -15.39 1.27 -6.10
CA SER A 148 -16.56 2.11 -6.41
C SER A 148 -17.74 1.99 -5.44
N ASP A 149 -17.76 0.95 -4.60
CA ASP A 149 -18.80 0.69 -3.60
C ASP A 149 -18.54 1.45 -2.28
N GLU A 150 -17.51 2.30 -2.24
CA GLU A 150 -17.05 3.05 -1.08
C GLU A 150 -16.54 2.17 0.08
N GLU A 151 -16.40 0.85 -0.12
CA GLU A 151 -15.77 -0.04 0.84
C GLU A 151 -14.24 0.05 0.73
N LEU A 152 -13.60 0.01 1.89
CA LEU A 152 -12.15 -0.06 2.03
C LEU A 152 -11.77 -1.50 2.37
N HIS A 153 -11.02 -2.12 1.47
CA HIS A 153 -10.40 -3.42 1.72
C HIS A 153 -8.90 -3.24 1.79
N GLY A 154 -8.26 -3.90 2.73
CA GLY A 154 -6.82 -3.81 2.82
C GLY A 154 -6.24 -4.70 3.89
N GLU A 155 -4.93 -4.57 4.06
CA GLU A 155 -4.21 -5.32 5.06
C GLU A 155 -3.02 -4.51 5.57
N GLN A 156 -2.73 -4.72 6.85
CA GLN A 156 -1.49 -4.32 7.48
C GLN A 156 -0.61 -5.56 7.67
N VAL A 157 0.59 -5.51 7.13
CA VAL A 157 1.58 -6.58 7.20
C VAL A 157 2.79 -6.07 7.98
N LEU A 158 3.04 -6.63 9.16
CA LEU A 158 4.25 -6.36 9.93
C LEU A 158 5.38 -7.28 9.47
N PHE A 159 6.43 -6.70 8.88
CA PHE A 159 7.68 -7.40 8.58
C PHE A 159 8.55 -7.47 9.83
N CYS A 160 9.09 -8.66 10.07
CA CYS A 160 9.85 -9.01 11.25
C CYS A 160 11.17 -9.68 10.85
N LEU A 161 12.21 -9.43 11.64
CA LEU A 161 13.47 -10.17 11.58
C LEU A 161 13.49 -11.20 12.73
N THR A 162 14.10 -12.36 12.46
CA THR A 162 14.32 -13.45 13.43
C THR A 162 15.60 -13.26 14.22
#